data_AF-A0A538KFE6-F1
#
_entry.id   AF-A0A538KFE6-F1
#
_cell.length_a   1.000
_cell.length_b   1.000
_cell.length_c   1.000
_cell.angle_alpha   90.00
_cell.angle_beta   90.00
_cell.angle_gamma   90.00
#
_symmetry.space_group_name_H-M   'P 1'
#
loop_
_entity.id
_entity.type
_entity.pdbx_description
1 polymer ?
#
loop_
_entity_poly.entity_id
_entity_poly.type
_entity_poly.pdbx_seq_one_letter_code
_entity_poly.pdbx_strand_id
1 'polypeptide(L)'
;MRRQQRATISELRQAVECLPRTTKVAMLEGIRANEIIVGAYTDGRGVCPMLAAHRAGGRTSLISFARAWDRFAFRGARVGAARRATDRELLVLKTHLESSLLEDEAPNGELARAMAEHRELVAQRSDDREVGYAEPDGAPRPGDRDRSRELRQREGWAWLRVFRRYDDYERALERLADERKRFAERQAALERH
;
A
#
# COMPACT_ATOMS: atom_id res chain seq x y z
N MET A 1 -14.71 -10.94 18.25
CA MET A 1 -15.18 -9.53 18.28
C MET A 1 -14.11 -8.52 18.69
N ARG A 2 -13.51 -8.56 19.90
CA ARG A 2 -12.50 -7.54 20.33
C ARG A 2 -11.25 -7.45 19.44
N ARG A 3 -10.73 -8.59 18.94
CA ARG A 3 -9.57 -8.60 18.01
C ARG A 3 -9.89 -7.91 16.69
N GLN A 4 -11.06 -8.19 16.10
CA GLN A 4 -11.51 -7.59 14.84
C GLN A 4 -11.73 -6.07 14.99
N GLN A 5 -12.29 -5.63 16.11
CA GLN A 5 -12.44 -4.20 16.41
C GLN A 5 -11.09 -3.48 16.54
N ARG A 6 -10.08 -4.10 17.15
CA ARG A 6 -8.72 -3.54 17.21
C ARG A 6 -8.08 -3.47 15.82
N ALA A 7 -8.32 -4.48 14.98
CA ALA A 7 -7.83 -4.49 13.60
C ALA A 7 -8.43 -3.35 12.79
N THR A 8 -9.75 -3.16 12.80
CA THR A 8 -10.39 -2.10 12.02
C THR A 8 -10.02 -0.69 12.50
N ILE A 9 -9.83 -0.49 13.81
CA ILE A 9 -9.30 0.78 14.34
C ILE A 9 -7.86 1.02 13.84
N SER A 10 -7.02 -0.02 13.85
CA SER A 10 -5.62 0.10 13.41
C SER A 10 -5.53 0.37 11.91
N GLU A 11 -6.37 -0.28 11.10
CA GLU A 11 -6.49 -0.02 9.67
C GLU A 11 -6.94 1.41 9.38
N LEU A 12 -7.95 1.91 10.10
CA LEU A 12 -8.40 3.29 9.95
C LEU A 12 -7.28 4.28 10.30
N ARG A 13 -6.54 4.04 11.40
CA ARG A 13 -5.40 4.87 11.78
C ARG A 13 -4.35 4.90 10.68
N GLN A 14 -3.96 3.74 10.15
CA GLN A 14 -2.96 3.66 9.08
C GLN A 14 -3.42 4.39 7.82
N ALA A 15 -4.71 4.28 7.45
CA ALA A 15 -5.24 5.01 6.31
C ALA A 15 -5.23 6.53 6.53
N VAL A 16 -5.48 6.99 7.76
CA VAL A 16 -5.38 8.42 8.13
C VAL A 16 -3.94 8.92 8.09
N GLU A 17 -2.98 8.13 8.58
CA GLU A 17 -1.54 8.47 8.54
C GLU A 17 -1.05 8.70 7.09
N CYS A 18 -1.63 8.00 6.11
CA CYS A 18 -1.29 8.17 4.70
C CYS A 18 -1.95 9.39 4.02
N LEU A 19 -2.86 10.09 4.70
CA LEU A 19 -3.47 11.29 4.13
C LEU A 19 -2.50 12.48 4.18
N PRO A 20 -2.43 13.30 3.12
CA PRO A 20 -1.69 14.55 3.17
C PRO A 20 -2.20 15.46 4.29
N ARG A 21 -1.28 16.22 4.90
CA ARG A 21 -1.59 17.17 5.99
C ARG A 21 -2.76 18.08 5.66
N THR A 22 -2.78 18.63 4.44
CA THR A 22 -3.86 19.51 3.96
C THR A 22 -5.22 18.82 3.96
N THR A 23 -5.27 17.55 3.53
CA THR A 23 -6.49 16.73 3.54
C THR A 23 -6.95 16.42 4.96
N LYS A 24 -6.02 16.14 5.90
CA LYS A 24 -6.35 15.91 7.32
C LYS A 24 -7.00 17.14 7.96
N VAL A 25 -6.46 18.34 7.72
CA VAL A 25 -7.03 19.61 8.19
C VAL A 25 -8.40 19.87 7.57
N ALA A 26 -8.51 19.79 6.24
CA ALA A 26 -9.77 20.00 5.54
C ALA A 26 -10.85 18.99 5.97
N MET A 27 -10.46 17.74 6.29
CA MET A 27 -11.39 16.75 6.81
C MET A 27 -11.94 17.13 8.18
N LEU A 28 -11.11 17.66 9.09
CA LEU A 28 -11.58 18.15 10.40
C LEU A 28 -12.56 19.30 10.25
N GLU A 29 -12.30 20.24 9.35
CA GLU A 29 -13.23 21.33 9.01
C GLU A 29 -14.54 20.79 8.41
N GLY A 30 -14.42 19.89 7.44
CA GLY A 30 -15.55 19.23 6.81
C GLY A 30 -16.44 18.47 7.80
N ILE A 31 -15.85 17.76 8.75
CA ILE A 31 -16.58 17.05 9.82
C ILE A 31 -17.32 18.03 10.74
N ARG A 32 -16.81 19.25 10.96
CA ARG A 32 -17.50 20.27 11.76
C ARG A 32 -18.66 20.91 11.02
N ALA A 33 -18.51 21.11 9.71
CA ALA A 33 -19.49 21.82 8.89
C ALA A 33 -20.60 20.93 8.32
N ASN A 34 -20.44 19.60 8.32
CA ASN A 34 -21.36 18.69 7.64
C ASN A 34 -21.84 17.56 8.55
N GLU A 35 -23.01 17.03 8.22
CA GLU A 35 -23.46 15.74 8.70
C GLU A 35 -22.66 14.62 8.03
N ILE A 36 -21.99 13.81 8.84
CA ILE A 36 -21.11 12.76 8.33
C ILE A 36 -21.82 11.41 8.31
N ILE A 37 -21.65 10.70 7.20
CA ILE A 37 -22.23 9.38 6.97
C ILE A 37 -21.16 8.30 6.75
N VAL A 38 -21.60 7.05 6.82
CA VAL A 38 -20.84 5.83 6.49
C VAL A 38 -21.58 5.05 5.40
N GLY A 39 -20.86 4.29 4.59
CA GLY A 39 -21.41 3.36 3.59
C GLY A 39 -21.83 3.97 2.25
N ALA A 40 -21.70 5.28 2.07
CA ALA A 40 -21.96 5.97 0.80
C ALA A 40 -21.21 7.30 0.72
N TYR A 41 -21.12 7.86 -0.48
CA TYR A 41 -20.52 9.17 -0.73
C TYR A 41 -21.42 10.33 -0.24
N THR A 42 -22.73 10.20 -0.46
CA THR A 42 -23.80 11.11 -0.01
C THR A 42 -25.09 10.29 0.15
N ASP A 43 -25.98 10.70 1.05
CA ASP A 43 -27.33 10.14 1.21
C ASP A 43 -28.44 11.21 1.07
N GLY A 44 -28.07 12.39 0.57
CA GLY A 44 -28.95 13.56 0.43
C GLY A 44 -29.08 14.41 1.69
N ARG A 45 -28.64 13.92 2.87
CA ARG A 45 -28.62 14.67 4.14
C ARG A 45 -27.21 14.91 4.65
N GLY A 46 -26.34 13.93 4.47
CA GLY A 46 -24.95 13.98 4.87
C GLY A 46 -24.00 13.50 3.77
N VAL A 47 -22.71 13.58 4.10
CA VAL A 47 -21.60 13.27 3.19
C VAL A 47 -20.54 12.42 3.88
N CYS A 48 -19.81 11.63 3.11
CA CYS A 48 -18.68 10.90 3.68
C CYS A 48 -17.55 11.87 4.10
N PRO A 49 -16.67 11.48 5.04
CA PRO A 49 -15.59 12.35 5.50
C PRO A 49 -14.67 12.83 4.36
N MET A 50 -14.45 11.99 3.34
CA MET A 50 -13.60 12.35 2.20
C MET A 50 -14.25 13.44 1.33
N LEU A 51 -15.55 13.34 1.07
CA LEU A 51 -16.28 14.39 0.34
C LEU A 51 -16.35 15.69 1.16
N ALA A 52 -16.53 15.57 2.48
CA ALA A 52 -16.49 16.72 3.38
C ALA A 52 -15.14 17.45 3.31
N ALA A 53 -14.03 16.68 3.33
CA ALA A 53 -12.69 17.21 3.16
C ALA A 53 -12.50 17.90 1.79
N HIS A 54 -13.01 17.29 0.71
CA HIS A 54 -12.92 17.87 -0.63
C HIS A 54 -13.61 19.23 -0.70
N ARG A 55 -14.83 19.34 -0.14
CA ARG A 55 -15.57 20.61 -0.09
C ARG A 55 -14.85 21.69 0.73
N ALA A 56 -14.06 21.29 1.72
CA ALA A 56 -13.20 22.18 2.51
C ALA A 56 -11.82 22.43 1.86
N GLY A 57 -11.58 21.98 0.61
CA GLY A 57 -10.35 22.26 -0.13
C GLY A 57 -9.29 21.15 -0.11
N GLY A 58 -9.58 19.98 0.46
CA GLY A 58 -8.74 18.79 0.33
C GLY A 58 -8.75 18.27 -1.11
N ARG A 59 -7.58 18.03 -1.72
CA ARG A 59 -7.47 17.61 -3.14
C ARG A 59 -6.99 16.18 -3.33
N THR A 60 -7.27 15.32 -2.34
CA THR A 60 -6.91 13.88 -2.36
C THR A 60 -8.14 13.01 -2.51
N SER A 61 -8.00 11.96 -3.32
CA SER A 61 -8.89 10.80 -3.30
C SER A 61 -8.07 9.59 -2.85
N LEU A 62 -8.36 9.06 -1.65
CA LEU A 62 -7.76 7.83 -1.16
C LEU A 62 -8.87 6.82 -0.87
N ILE A 63 -9.03 5.83 -1.75
CA ILE A 63 -10.08 4.81 -1.65
C ILE A 63 -9.81 3.90 -0.45
N SER A 64 -8.55 3.62 -0.16
CA SER A 64 -8.13 2.91 1.06
C SER A 64 -8.71 3.53 2.34
N PHE A 65 -8.76 4.87 2.45
CA PHE A 65 -9.41 5.55 3.57
C PHE A 65 -10.92 5.31 3.60
N ALA A 66 -11.62 5.50 2.48
CA ALA A 66 -13.07 5.32 2.42
C ALA A 66 -13.48 3.91 2.86
N ARG A 67 -12.72 2.90 2.43
CA ARG A 67 -12.90 1.50 2.82
C ARG A 67 -12.60 1.26 4.30
N ALA A 68 -11.51 1.81 4.81
CA ALA A 68 -11.15 1.65 6.22
C ALA A 68 -12.21 2.30 7.13
N TRP A 69 -12.75 3.45 6.73
CA TRP A 69 -13.85 4.14 7.42
C TRP A 69 -15.11 3.27 7.49
N ASP A 70 -15.58 2.76 6.34
CA ASP A 70 -16.77 1.93 6.29
C ASP A 70 -16.56 0.61 7.05
N ARG A 71 -15.40 -0.03 6.89
CA ARG A 71 -15.07 -1.26 7.62
C ARG A 71 -15.04 -1.03 9.13
N PHE A 72 -14.52 0.10 9.59
CA PHE A 72 -14.56 0.47 11.00
C PHE A 72 -16.00 0.65 11.49
N ALA A 73 -16.82 1.42 10.77
CA ALA A 73 -18.20 1.73 11.14
C ALA A 73 -19.12 0.49 11.14
N PHE A 74 -18.92 -0.41 10.16
CA PHE A 74 -19.65 -1.69 10.08
C PHE A 74 -18.97 -2.83 10.85
N ARG A 75 -17.93 -2.54 11.65
CA ARG A 75 -17.20 -3.51 12.47
C ARG A 75 -16.67 -4.72 11.68
N GLY A 76 -16.30 -4.50 10.42
CA GLY A 76 -15.80 -5.54 9.51
C GLY A 76 -16.88 -6.37 8.84
N ALA A 77 -18.17 -6.04 8.99
CA ALA A 77 -19.23 -6.64 8.18
C ALA A 77 -19.19 -6.10 6.73
N ARG A 78 -19.85 -6.79 5.80
CA ARG A 78 -20.13 -6.24 4.46
C ARG A 78 -20.84 -4.90 4.62
N VAL A 79 -20.45 -3.92 3.81
CA VAL A 79 -20.98 -2.55 3.82
C VAL A 79 -22.51 -2.60 3.86
N GLY A 80 -23.10 -1.96 4.88
CA GLY A 80 -24.55 -1.88 5.06
C GLY A 80 -25.15 -0.67 4.36
N ALA A 81 -26.46 -0.46 4.55
CA ALA A 81 -27.12 0.76 4.07
C ALA A 81 -26.46 2.00 4.66
N ALA A 82 -26.40 3.07 3.86
CA ALA A 82 -25.85 4.34 4.28
C ALA A 82 -26.56 4.84 5.54
N ARG A 83 -25.79 5.33 6.51
CA ARG A 83 -26.34 5.87 7.76
C ARG A 83 -25.45 6.99 8.28
N ARG A 84 -26.01 7.79 9.18
CA ARG A 84 -25.25 8.76 9.98
C ARG A 84 -24.16 8.05 10.79
N ALA A 85 -22.98 8.66 10.82
CA ALA A 85 -21.91 8.26 11.72
C ALA A 85 -22.32 8.56 13.17
N THR A 86 -21.99 7.66 14.07
CA THR A 86 -22.23 7.84 15.50
C THR A 86 -21.18 8.78 16.11
N ASP A 87 -21.50 9.41 17.23
CA ASP A 87 -20.57 10.30 17.94
C ASP A 87 -19.26 9.60 18.28
N ARG A 88 -19.33 8.32 18.67
CA ARG A 88 -18.14 7.51 18.95
C ARG A 88 -17.27 7.31 17.71
N GLU A 89 -17.88 7.07 16.55
CA GLU A 89 -17.14 6.89 15.30
C GLU A 89 -16.45 8.19 14.88
N LEU A 90 -17.15 9.32 15.01
CA LEU A 90 -16.60 10.65 14.75
C LEU A 90 -15.48 11.01 15.73
N LEU A 91 -15.64 10.69 17.01
CA LEU A 91 -14.60 10.91 18.02
C LEU A 91 -13.32 10.14 17.68
N VAL A 92 -13.42 8.87 17.30
CA VAL A 92 -12.27 8.05 16.90
C VAL A 92 -11.58 8.64 15.67
N LEU A 93 -12.34 9.01 14.64
CA LEU A 93 -11.78 9.61 13.43
C LEU A 93 -11.06 10.93 13.74
N LYS A 94 -11.68 11.84 14.51
CA LYS A 94 -11.07 13.11 14.94
C LYS A 94 -9.79 12.89 15.72
N THR A 95 -9.79 11.96 16.68
CA THR A 95 -8.62 11.63 17.49
C THR A 95 -7.45 11.15 16.62
N HIS A 96 -7.70 10.31 15.61
CA HIS A 96 -6.65 9.85 14.70
C HIS A 96 -6.13 10.97 13.80
N LEU A 97 -7.01 11.84 13.29
CA LEU A 97 -6.61 13.01 12.50
C LEU A 97 -5.73 13.96 13.31
N GLU A 98 -6.17 14.32 14.51
CA GLU A 98 -5.44 15.23 15.40
C GLU A 98 -4.11 14.63 15.86
N SER A 99 -4.08 13.35 16.24
CA SER A 99 -2.84 12.65 16.60
C SER A 99 -1.85 12.62 15.44
N SER A 100 -2.32 12.31 14.23
CA SER A 100 -1.44 12.27 13.04
C SER A 100 -0.92 13.67 12.67
N LEU A 101 -1.71 14.73 12.88
CA LEU A 101 -1.25 16.10 12.67
C LEU A 101 -0.17 16.52 13.69
N LEU A 102 -0.31 16.13 14.95
CA LEU A 102 0.70 16.37 15.98
C LEU A 102 2.01 15.63 15.65
N GLU A 103 1.93 14.43 15.11
CA GLU A 103 3.09 13.65 14.66
C GLU A 103 3.79 14.29 13.46
N ASP A 104 3.04 14.84 12.49
CA ASP A 104 3.60 15.57 11.34
C ASP A 104 4.42 16.82 11.77
N GLU A 105 4.09 17.42 12.92
CA GLU A 105 4.73 18.64 13.44
C GLU A 105 5.98 18.35 14.30
N ALA A 106 6.26 17.09 14.62
CA ALA A 106 7.39 16.71 15.47
C ALA A 106 8.76 16.89 14.74
N PRO A 107 9.83 17.33 15.45
CA PRO A 107 11.13 17.61 14.83
C PRO A 107 11.83 16.40 14.17
N ASN A 108 11.44 15.16 14.51
CA ASN A 108 11.89 13.94 13.83
C ASN A 108 11.11 13.63 12.53
N GLY A 109 10.34 14.61 12.03
CA GLY A 109 9.37 14.46 10.96
C GLY A 109 9.97 14.15 9.60
N GLU A 110 11.27 14.33 9.36
CA GLU A 110 11.86 14.10 8.03
C GLU A 110 11.83 12.62 7.61
N LEU A 111 12.18 11.69 8.53
CA LEU A 111 12.03 10.26 8.30
C LEU A 111 10.55 9.83 8.28
N ALA A 112 9.72 10.40 9.15
CA ALA A 112 8.29 10.12 9.17
C ALA A 112 7.61 10.57 7.87
N ARG A 113 8.04 11.71 7.31
CA ARG A 113 7.60 12.27 6.05
C ARG A 113 8.05 11.41 4.87
N ALA A 114 9.30 10.95 4.85
CA ALA A 114 9.77 9.99 3.85
C ALA A 114 8.98 8.67 3.89
N MET A 115 8.66 8.18 5.10
CA MET A 115 7.82 6.99 5.27
C MET A 115 6.37 7.25 4.82
N ALA A 116 5.81 8.43 5.09
CA ALA A 116 4.48 8.81 4.65
C ALA A 116 4.41 8.93 3.13
N GLU A 117 5.38 9.58 2.48
CA GLU A 117 5.51 9.67 1.02
C GLU A 117 5.62 8.27 0.39
N HIS A 118 6.43 7.39 0.97
CA HIS A 118 6.53 6.01 0.50
C HIS A 118 5.21 5.25 0.64
N ARG A 119 4.51 5.38 1.77
CA ARG A 119 3.20 4.76 2.01
C ARG A 119 2.13 5.33 1.08
N GLU A 120 2.14 6.64 0.84
CA GLU A 120 1.24 7.33 -0.09
C GLU A 120 1.44 6.79 -1.52
N LEU A 121 2.69 6.68 -1.99
CA LEU A 121 3.01 6.08 -3.29
C LEU A 121 2.53 4.62 -3.40
N VAL A 122 2.64 3.84 -2.33
CA VAL A 122 2.13 2.47 -2.28
C VAL A 122 0.60 2.44 -2.31
N ALA A 123 -0.05 3.34 -1.57
CA ALA A 123 -1.51 3.46 -1.52
C ALA A 123 -2.11 3.92 -2.86
N GLN A 124 -1.51 4.91 -3.51
CA GLN A 124 -1.90 5.37 -4.85
C GLN A 124 -1.81 4.23 -5.87
N ARG A 125 -0.72 3.47 -5.87
CA ARG A 125 -0.56 2.27 -6.73
C ARG A 125 -1.62 1.19 -6.45
N SER A 126 -2.07 1.05 -5.21
CA SER A 126 -3.14 0.10 -4.89
C SER A 126 -4.53 0.60 -5.31
N ASP A 127 -4.78 1.91 -5.16
CA ASP A 127 -6.04 2.52 -5.57
C ASP A 127 -6.19 2.46 -7.09
N ASP A 128 -5.15 2.83 -7.87
CA ASP A 128 -5.14 2.75 -9.35
C ASP A 128 -5.42 1.34 -9.89
N ARG A 129 -4.96 0.30 -9.17
CA ARG A 129 -5.25 -1.10 -9.51
C ARG A 129 -6.71 -1.51 -9.26
N GLU A 130 -7.43 -0.79 -8.40
CA GLU A 130 -8.78 -1.14 -7.98
C GLU A 130 -9.90 -0.29 -8.61
N VAL A 131 -9.60 0.91 -9.15
CA VAL A 131 -10.60 1.77 -9.84
C VAL A 131 -10.89 1.34 -11.28
N GLY A 132 -10.22 0.28 -11.78
CA GLY A 132 -10.55 -0.31 -13.07
C GLY A 132 -9.95 0.45 -14.26
N TYR A 133 -8.64 0.32 -14.41
CA TYR A 133 -8.14 -0.28 -15.65
C TYR A 133 -7.73 -1.69 -15.28
N ALA A 134 -8.32 -2.71 -15.90
CA ALA A 134 -7.71 -4.03 -15.86
C ALA A 134 -6.25 -3.85 -16.33
N GLU A 135 -5.26 -4.01 -15.44
CA GLU A 135 -3.90 -4.30 -15.89
C GLU A 135 -4.07 -5.42 -16.93
N PRO A 136 -3.59 -5.28 -18.19
CA PRO A 136 -3.67 -6.36 -19.14
C PRO A 136 -3.06 -7.59 -18.45
N ASP A 137 -3.86 -8.65 -18.36
CA ASP A 137 -3.48 -9.92 -17.78
C ASP A 137 -2.18 -10.37 -18.46
N GLY A 138 -1.04 -10.17 -17.79
CA GLY A 138 0.29 -10.39 -18.39
C GLY A 138 1.32 -9.26 -18.31
N ALA A 139 1.02 -8.08 -17.75
CA ALA A 139 2.07 -7.09 -17.48
C ALA A 139 3.14 -7.69 -16.54
N PRO A 140 4.42 -7.83 -16.96
CA PRO A 140 5.43 -8.48 -16.14
C PRO A 140 5.67 -7.63 -14.90
N ARG A 141 5.27 -8.14 -13.72
CA ARG A 141 5.70 -7.56 -12.45
C ARG A 141 7.24 -7.56 -12.43
N PRO A 142 7.90 -6.49 -11.98
CA PRO A 142 9.34 -6.52 -11.76
C PRO A 142 9.66 -7.59 -10.70
N GLY A 143 10.26 -8.69 -11.15
CA GLY A 143 10.60 -9.85 -10.30
C GLY A 143 9.86 -11.12 -10.69
N ASP A 144 10.46 -12.26 -10.37
CA ASP A 144 9.85 -13.56 -10.60
C ASP A 144 8.61 -13.75 -9.72
N ARG A 145 7.61 -14.51 -10.19
CA ARG A 145 6.50 -14.94 -9.31
C ARG A 145 7.09 -15.75 -8.15
N ASP A 146 6.42 -15.80 -7.00
CA ASP A 146 6.88 -16.64 -5.88
C ASP A 146 6.85 -18.12 -6.28
N ARG A 147 7.97 -18.61 -6.80
CA ARG A 147 8.22 -19.99 -7.22
C ARG A 147 8.96 -20.77 -6.13
N SER A 148 8.97 -20.28 -4.88
CA SER A 148 9.66 -20.94 -3.78
C SER A 148 9.22 -22.39 -3.62
N ARG A 149 7.95 -22.71 -3.91
CA ARG A 149 7.45 -24.09 -3.85
C ARG A 149 8.06 -25.01 -4.91
N GLU A 150 8.32 -24.50 -6.11
CA GLU A 150 8.89 -25.24 -7.24
C GLU A 150 10.41 -25.37 -7.13
N LEU A 151 11.08 -24.32 -6.66
CA LEU A 151 12.54 -24.22 -6.70
C LEU A 151 13.23 -24.70 -5.41
N ARG A 152 12.48 -24.91 -4.31
CA ARG A 152 13.02 -25.39 -3.02
C ARG A 152 13.85 -26.69 -3.09
N GLN A 153 13.64 -27.51 -4.12
CA GLN A 153 14.35 -28.77 -4.32
C GLN A 153 15.48 -28.68 -5.36
N ARG A 154 15.70 -27.50 -5.97
CA ARG A 154 16.74 -27.30 -6.99
C ARG A 154 18.03 -26.77 -6.38
N GLU A 155 19.17 -27.29 -6.84
CA GLU A 155 20.49 -26.80 -6.47
C GLU A 155 20.66 -25.33 -6.88
N GLY A 156 21.25 -24.50 -6.02
CA GLY A 156 21.45 -23.08 -6.29
C GLY A 156 20.27 -22.17 -5.93
N TRP A 157 19.12 -22.70 -5.48
CA TRP A 157 17.95 -21.91 -5.08
C TRP A 157 18.25 -20.84 -4.01
N ALA A 158 19.22 -21.12 -3.11
CA ALA A 158 19.67 -20.18 -2.08
C ALA A 158 20.34 -18.90 -2.64
N TRP A 159 20.78 -18.90 -3.89
CA TRP A 159 21.44 -17.76 -4.56
C TRP A 159 20.47 -16.78 -5.25
N LEU A 160 19.16 -17.05 -5.20
CA LEU A 160 18.10 -16.13 -5.67
C LEU A 160 18.05 -14.79 -4.91
N ARG A 161 18.80 -14.66 -3.81
CA ARG A 161 18.94 -13.38 -3.12
C ARG A 161 19.85 -12.40 -3.87
N VAL A 162 20.75 -12.92 -4.71
CA VAL A 162 21.66 -12.13 -5.57
C VAL A 162 21.06 -11.97 -6.97
N PHE A 163 20.46 -13.03 -7.52
CA PHE A 163 19.79 -13.01 -8.81
C PHE A 163 18.27 -12.87 -8.63
N ARG A 164 17.70 -11.75 -9.08
CA ARG A 164 16.26 -11.45 -8.96
C ARG A 164 15.33 -12.40 -9.73
N ARG A 165 15.88 -13.28 -10.60
CA ARG A 165 15.18 -14.33 -11.36
C ARG A 165 16.07 -15.58 -11.47
N TYR A 166 15.45 -16.76 -11.43
CA TYR A 166 16.17 -18.04 -11.53
C TYR A 166 16.77 -18.27 -12.92
N ASP A 167 16.05 -17.88 -13.99
CA ASP A 167 16.53 -18.02 -15.37
C ASP A 167 17.81 -17.21 -15.63
N ASP A 168 17.99 -16.08 -14.94
CA ASP A 168 19.20 -15.26 -15.05
C ASP A 168 20.40 -15.94 -14.38
N TYR A 169 20.16 -16.68 -13.29
CA TYR A 169 21.16 -17.49 -12.62
C TYR A 169 21.60 -18.68 -13.49
N GLU A 170 20.67 -19.41 -14.11
CA GLU A 170 21.01 -20.51 -15.03
C GLU A 170 21.84 -20.02 -16.22
N ARG A 171 21.45 -18.90 -16.84
CA ARG A 171 22.24 -18.28 -17.92
C ARG A 171 23.64 -17.85 -17.47
N ALA A 172 23.79 -17.40 -16.23
CA ALA A 172 25.10 -17.03 -15.68
C ALA A 172 26.01 -18.26 -15.51
N LEU A 173 25.45 -19.38 -15.07
CA LEU A 173 26.19 -20.65 -14.97
C LEU A 173 26.63 -21.18 -16.34
N GLU A 174 25.76 -21.11 -17.35
CA GLU A 174 26.10 -21.50 -18.72
C GLU A 174 27.28 -20.68 -19.27
N ARG A 175 27.26 -19.36 -19.07
CA ARG A 175 28.36 -18.48 -19.50
C ARG A 175 29.68 -18.82 -18.82
N LEU A 176 29.67 -19.12 -17.52
CA LEU A 176 30.87 -19.51 -16.78
C LEU A 176 31.41 -20.87 -17.24
N ALA A 177 30.54 -21.82 -17.60
CA ALA A 177 30.95 -23.11 -18.15
C ALA A 177 31.63 -22.94 -19.52
N ASP A 178 31.07 -22.11 -20.39
CA ASP A 178 31.65 -21.77 -21.69
C ASP A 178 33.00 -21.06 -21.56
N GLU A 179 33.12 -20.12 -20.63
CA GLU A 179 34.38 -19.42 -20.35
C GLU A 179 35.46 -20.37 -19.83
N ARG A 180 35.12 -21.28 -18.92
CA ARG A 180 36.04 -22.33 -18.43
C ARG A 180 36.50 -23.24 -19.56
N LYS A 181 35.60 -23.62 -20.46
CA LYS A 181 35.94 -24.44 -21.64
C LYS A 181 36.91 -23.71 -22.56
N ARG A 182 36.62 -22.45 -22.89
CA ARG A 182 37.50 -21.59 -23.72
C ARG A 182 38.86 -21.33 -23.06
N PHE A 183 38.91 -21.29 -21.74
CA PHE A 183 40.17 -21.16 -21.00
C PHE A 183 40.98 -22.45 -21.08
N ALA A 184 40.35 -23.61 -20.87
CA ALA A 184 41.00 -24.91 -21.00
C ALA A 184 41.51 -25.17 -22.42
N GLU A 185 40.75 -24.80 -23.45
CA GLU A 185 41.17 -24.90 -24.85
C GLU A 185 42.39 -24.00 -25.16
N ARG A 186 42.43 -22.78 -24.60
CA ARG A 186 43.57 -21.87 -24.72
C ARG A 186 44.82 -22.37 -24.00
N GLN A 187 44.67 -22.93 -22.80
CA GLN A 187 45.77 -23.56 -22.07
C GLN A 187 46.33 -24.76 -22.84
N ALA A 188 45.47 -25.65 -23.33
CA ALA A 188 45.89 -26.79 -24.16
C ALA A 188 46.52 -26.38 -25.50
N ALA A 189 46.17 -25.21 -26.05
CA ALA A 189 46.83 -24.67 -27.24
C ALA A 189 48.24 -24.10 -26.94
N LEU A 190 48.44 -23.53 -25.76
CA LEU A 190 49.74 -23.02 -25.30
C LEU A 190 50.71 -24.15 -24.92
N GLU A 191 50.21 -25.26 -24.39
CA GLU A 191 51.03 -26.44 -24.03
C GLU A 191 51.46 -27.31 -25.22
N ARG A 192 50.92 -27.05 -26.42
CA ARG A 192 51.22 -27.78 -27.67
C ARG A 192 52.26 -27.09 -28.56
N HIS A 193 52.79 -25.95 -28.13
CA HIS A 193 53.83 -25.17 -28.81
C HIS A 193 55.11 -25.15 -27.96
#